data_AF-A0A6L9Y6T7-F1
#
_entry.id   AF-A0A6L9Y6T7-F1
#
_cell.length_a   1.000
_cell.length_b   1.000
_cell.length_c   1.000
_cell.angle_alpha   90.00
_cell.angle_beta   90.00
_cell.angle_gamma   90.00
#
_symmetry.space_group_name_H-M   'P 1'
#
loop_
_entity.id
_entity.type
_entity.pdbx_description
1 polymer ?
#
loop_
_entity_poly.entity_id
_entity_poly.type
_entity_poly.pdbx_seq_one_letter_code
_entity_poly.pdbx_strand_id
1 'polypeptide(L)'
;MEKVSFARLEARLQQDIYNIIKQAAKITGKSVTEFVVNAAYAEATKSIKEHALIELMVSDQHKLINALSQDYEPNDAMKRAAQRHQLLLQDE
;
A
#
# COMPACT_ATOMS: atom_id res chain seq x y z
N MET A 1 -29.88 6.81 2.88
CA MET A 1 -29.12 5.54 2.80
C MET A 1 -28.09 5.72 1.70
N GLU A 2 -26.81 5.68 2.04
CA GLU A 2 -25.71 5.90 1.10
C GLU A 2 -25.77 4.83 -0.01
N LYS A 3 -25.66 5.24 -1.28
CA LYS A 3 -25.89 4.37 -2.42
C LYS A 3 -24.67 3.46 -2.61
N VAL A 4 -24.80 2.17 -2.32
CA VAL A 4 -23.72 1.19 -2.59
C VAL A 4 -23.51 1.09 -4.09
N SER A 5 -22.31 1.44 -4.55
CA SER A 5 -21.88 1.30 -5.94
C SER A 5 -21.18 -0.05 -6.12
N PHE A 6 -21.64 -0.86 -7.08
CA PHE A 6 -21.04 -2.16 -7.41
C PHE A 6 -20.15 -2.03 -8.65
N ALA A 7 -18.95 -2.61 -8.59
CA ALA A 7 -18.03 -2.74 -9.72
C ALA A 7 -17.83 -4.22 -10.09
N ARG A 8 -17.48 -4.49 -11.36
CA ARG A 8 -17.20 -5.84 -11.86
C ARG A 8 -15.70 -6.03 -12.07
N LEU A 9 -15.20 -7.19 -11.68
CA LEU A 9 -13.85 -7.65 -11.98
C LEU A 9 -13.93 -8.64 -13.15
N GLU A 10 -13.46 -8.23 -14.34
CA GLU A 10 -13.44 -9.07 -15.52
C GLU A 10 -12.03 -9.65 -15.74
N ALA A 11 -11.92 -10.99 -15.82
CA ALA A 11 -10.66 -11.67 -16.08
C ALA A 11 -10.88 -12.90 -16.98
N ARG A 12 -10.03 -13.05 -18.00
CA ARG A 12 -9.96 -14.27 -18.81
C ARG A 12 -8.79 -15.12 -18.29
N LEU A 13 -9.08 -16.38 -18.03
CA LEU A 13 -8.11 -17.33 -17.50
C LEU A 13 -7.92 -18.48 -18.47
N GLN A 14 -6.71 -19.00 -18.55
CA GLN A 14 -6.48 -20.29 -19.18
C GLN A 14 -7.15 -21.39 -18.34
N GLN A 15 -7.53 -22.49 -19.00
CA GLN A 15 -8.34 -23.55 -18.38
C GLN A 15 -7.62 -24.24 -17.21
N ASP A 16 -6.31 -24.42 -17.34
CA ASP A 16 -5.43 -24.97 -16.31
C ASP A 16 -5.39 -24.09 -15.06
N ILE A 17 -5.22 -22.77 -15.22
CA ILE A 17 -5.27 -21.79 -14.13
C ILE A 17 -6.63 -21.85 -13.43
N TYR A 18 -7.72 -21.87 -14.20
CA TYR A 18 -9.07 -21.96 -13.64
C TYR A 18 -9.28 -23.24 -12.81
N ASN A 19 -8.78 -24.38 -13.29
CA ASN A 19 -8.90 -25.66 -12.60
C ASN A 19 -8.18 -25.65 -11.24
N ILE A 20 -7.00 -25.05 -11.17
CA ILE A 20 -6.24 -24.89 -9.91
C ILE A 20 -7.02 -24.02 -8.93
N ILE A 21 -7.53 -22.87 -9.38
CA ILE A 21 -8.34 -21.96 -8.55
C ILE A 21 -9.60 -22.69 -8.05
N LYS A 22 -10.27 -23.44 -8.92
CA LYS A 22 -11.46 -24.21 -8.56
C LYS A 22 -11.18 -25.26 -7.50
N GLN A 23 -10.03 -25.94 -7.59
CA GLN A 23 -9.61 -26.90 -6.57
C GLN A 23 -9.32 -26.20 -5.24
N ALA A 24 -8.61 -25.07 -5.25
CA ALA A 24 -8.33 -24.30 -4.03
C ALA A 24 -9.60 -23.74 -3.38
N ALA A 25 -10.55 -23.24 -4.17
CA ALA A 25 -11.86 -22.81 -3.70
C ALA A 25 -12.63 -23.97 -3.02
N LYS A 26 -12.60 -25.16 -3.62
CA LYS A 26 -13.20 -26.38 -3.04
C LYS A 26 -12.56 -26.75 -1.70
N ILE A 27 -11.23 -26.72 -1.60
CA ILE A 27 -10.50 -27.03 -0.36
C ILE A 27 -10.88 -26.05 0.77
N THR A 28 -11.05 -24.78 0.43
CA THR A 28 -11.40 -23.73 1.40
C THR A 28 -12.90 -23.60 1.68
N GLY A 29 -13.74 -24.44 1.05
CA GLY A 29 -15.19 -24.41 1.22
C GLY A 29 -15.86 -23.15 0.64
N LYS A 30 -15.21 -22.48 -0.32
CA LYS A 30 -15.68 -21.22 -0.93
C LYS A 30 -16.10 -21.45 -2.38
N SER A 31 -16.97 -20.59 -2.91
CA SER A 31 -17.14 -20.50 -4.36
C SER A 31 -15.87 -19.97 -5.04
N VAL A 32 -15.71 -20.23 -6.34
CA VAL A 32 -14.56 -19.70 -7.12
C VAL A 32 -14.51 -18.17 -7.03
N THR A 33 -15.67 -17.52 -7.15
CA THR A 33 -15.78 -16.05 -7.05
C THR A 33 -15.33 -15.55 -5.68
N GLU A 34 -15.83 -16.14 -4.59
CA GLU A 34 -15.42 -15.73 -3.24
C GLU A 34 -13.93 -16.00 -2.98
N PHE A 35 -13.40 -17.10 -3.49
CA PHE A 35 -11.97 -17.40 -3.38
C PHE A 35 -11.13 -16.32 -4.07
N VAL A 36 -11.46 -16.00 -5.32
CA VAL A 36 -10.72 -14.99 -6.12
C VAL A 36 -10.84 -13.60 -5.51
N VAL A 37 -12.04 -13.17 -5.12
CA VAL A 37 -12.25 -11.85 -4.51
C VAL A 37 -11.48 -11.72 -3.20
N ASN A 38 -11.52 -12.74 -2.34
CA ASN A 38 -10.77 -12.72 -1.08
C ASN A 38 -9.25 -12.72 -1.30
N ALA A 39 -8.76 -13.53 -2.24
CA ALA A 39 -7.33 -13.58 -2.55
C ALA A 39 -6.84 -12.24 -3.11
N ALA A 40 -7.58 -11.65 -4.06
CA ALA A 40 -7.26 -10.35 -4.63
C ALA A 40 -7.29 -9.24 -3.57
N TYR A 41 -8.29 -9.24 -2.70
CA TYR A 41 -8.40 -8.27 -1.61
C TYR A 41 -7.25 -8.37 -0.60
N ALA A 42 -6.87 -9.60 -0.22
CA ALA A 42 -5.77 -9.84 0.70
C ALA A 42 -4.44 -9.34 0.14
N GLU A 43 -4.14 -9.68 -1.12
CA GLU A 43 -2.89 -9.24 -1.77
C GLU A 43 -2.89 -7.72 -1.98
N ALA A 44 -3.98 -7.13 -2.47
CA ALA A 44 -4.08 -5.68 -2.63
C ALA A 44 -3.86 -4.93 -1.30
N THR A 45 -4.48 -5.40 -0.21
CA THR A 45 -4.32 -4.80 1.11
C THR A 45 -2.88 -4.90 1.59
N LYS A 46 -2.25 -6.05 1.39
CA LYS A 46 -0.85 -6.27 1.75
C LYS A 46 0.07 -5.32 0.96
N SER A 47 -0.05 -5.28 -0.37
CA SER A 47 0.79 -4.41 -1.22
C SER A 47 0.61 -2.93 -0.87
N ILE A 48 -0.62 -2.47 -0.60
CA ILE A 48 -0.86 -1.09 -0.17
C ILE A 48 -0.16 -0.80 1.17
N LYS A 49 -0.26 -1.72 2.14
CA LYS A 49 0.40 -1.55 3.44
C LYS A 49 1.92 -1.48 3.29
N GLU A 50 2.51 -2.39 2.53
CA GLU A 50 3.96 -2.44 2.32
C GLU A 50 4.52 -1.16 1.67
N HIS A 51 3.75 -0.47 0.83
CA HIS A 51 4.23 0.70 0.10
C HIS A 51 3.77 2.05 0.66
N ALA A 52 2.64 2.11 1.36
CA ALA A 52 2.03 3.37 1.79
C ALA A 52 1.96 3.55 3.31
N LEU A 53 2.22 2.51 4.10
CA LEU A 53 2.15 2.57 5.56
C LEU A 53 3.53 2.34 6.18
N ILE A 54 3.98 3.32 6.96
CA ILE A 54 5.13 3.15 7.85
C ILE A 54 4.58 2.58 9.16
N GLU A 55 4.74 1.27 9.36
CA GLU A 55 4.43 0.64 10.64
C GLU A 55 5.55 0.93 11.64
N LEU A 56 5.23 1.71 12.67
CA LEU A 56 6.16 2.06 13.74
C LEU A 56 5.85 1.27 15.02
N MET A 57 6.90 0.78 15.67
CA MET A 57 6.79 0.27 17.04
C MET A 57 6.32 1.39 17.97
N VAL A 58 5.66 1.04 19.08
CA VAL A 58 5.14 2.03 20.05
C VAL A 58 6.23 3.00 20.52
N SER A 59 7.47 2.53 20.73
CA SER A 59 8.61 3.38 21.07
C SER A 59 8.92 4.42 20.00
N ASP A 60 8.82 4.04 18.73
CA ASP A 60 9.15 4.91 17.59
C ASP A 60 8.00 5.86 17.26
N GLN A 61 6.75 5.46 17.53
CA GLN A 61 5.60 6.36 17.51
C GLN A 61 5.79 7.51 18.51
N HIS A 62 6.20 7.22 19.75
CA HIS A 62 6.49 8.27 20.73
C HIS A 62 7.61 9.21 20.27
N LYS A 63 8.70 8.66 19.71
CA LYS A 63 9.77 9.49 19.13
C LYS A 63 9.28 10.36 17.98
N LEU A 64 8.47 9.81 17.09
CA LEU A 64 7.89 10.55 15.96
C LEU A 64 7.00 11.68 16.46
N ILE A 65 6.07 11.41 17.39
CA ILE A 65 5.18 12.44 17.94
C ILE A 65 5.97 13.53 18.65
N ASN A 66 6.98 13.15 19.44
CA ASN A 66 7.85 14.14 20.10
C ASN A 66 8.62 14.98 19.07
N ALA A 67 9.10 14.37 17.99
CA ALA A 67 9.77 15.07 16.91
C ALA A 67 8.83 15.99 16.11
N LEU A 68 7.57 15.59 15.89
CA LEU A 68 6.58 16.41 15.20
C LEU A 68 6.02 17.55 16.07
N SER A 69 6.08 17.41 17.39
CA SER A 69 5.57 18.41 18.34
C SER A 69 6.59 19.52 18.65
N GLN A 70 7.80 19.42 18.09
CA GLN A 70 8.87 20.39 18.31
C GLN A 70 9.32 20.97 16.96
N ASP A 71 9.54 22.28 16.93
CA ASP A 71 10.16 22.93 15.77
C ASP A 71 11.68 22.76 15.84
N TYR A 72 12.25 22.16 14.79
CA TYR A 72 13.68 22.00 14.64
C TYR A 72 14.18 22.82 13.45
N GLU A 73 15.14 23.69 13.71
CA GLU A 73 15.86 24.39 12.65
C GLU A 73 16.71 23.40 11.83
N PRO A 74 16.66 23.46 10.48
CA PRO A 74 17.53 22.64 9.65
C PRO A 74 19.00 22.90 9.97
N ASN A 75 19.78 21.82 10.11
CA ASN A 75 21.22 21.95 10.34
C ASN A 75 21.95 22.48 9.08
N ASP A 76 23.22 22.85 9.23
CA ASP A 76 24.00 23.44 8.13
C ASP A 76 24.13 22.50 6.91
N ALA A 77 24.15 21.18 7.13
CA ALA A 77 24.21 20.22 6.03
C ALA A 77 22.91 20.19 5.22
N MET A 78 21.75 20.23 5.90
CA MET A 78 20.43 20.30 5.26
C MET A 78 20.26 21.62 4.49
N LYS A 79 20.71 22.75 5.08
CA LYS A 79 20.69 24.07 4.42
C LYS A 79 21.51 24.05 3.13
N ARG A 80 22.74 23.50 3.17
CA ARG A 80 23.58 23.35 1.96
C ARG A 80 22.94 22.46 0.90
N ALA A 81 22.30 21.36 1.30
CA ALA A 81 21.63 20.45 0.37
C ALA A 81 20.45 21.13 -0.34
N ALA A 82 19.63 21.89 0.40
CA ALA A 82 18.51 22.65 -0.17
C ALA A 82 18.99 23.71 -1.17
N GLN A 83 20.05 24.46 -0.85
CA GLN A 83 20.66 25.43 -1.77
C GLN A 83 21.15 24.76 -3.06
N ARG A 84 21.83 23.61 -2.96
CA ARG A 84 22.31 22.86 -4.13
C ARG A 84 21.16 22.39 -5.02
N HIS A 85 20.07 21.90 -4.42
CA HIS A 85 18.89 21.49 -5.17
C HIS A 85 18.23 22.66 -5.91
N GLN A 86 18.14 23.83 -5.27
CA GLN A 86 17.59 25.03 -5.90
C GLN A 86 18.39 25.47 -7.12
N LEU A 87 19.73 25.39 -7.05
CA LEU A 87 20.59 25.69 -8.20
C LEU A 87 20.36 24.72 -9.36
N LEU A 88 20.22 23.42 -9.07
CA LEU A 88 19.96 22.40 -10.10
C LEU A 88 18.64 22.64 -10.84
N LEU A 89 17.60 23.09 -10.15
CA LEU A 89 16.30 23.40 -10.78
C LEU A 89 16.28 24.75 -11.53
N GLN A 90 17.29 25.60 -11.36
CA GLN A 90 17.42 26.86 -12.09
C GLN A 90 18.23 26.73 -13.39
N ASP A 91 18.98 25.63 -13.52
CA ASP A 91 19.78 25.29 -14.70
C ASP A 91 19.00 24.43 -15.74
N GLU A 92 17.73 24.10 -15.47
CA GLU A 92 16.75 23.52 -16.43
C GLU A 92 15.83 24.59 -17.04
#